data_AF-A0A2S4HF51-F1
#
_entry.id   AF-A0A2S4HF51-F1
#
_cell.length_a   1.000
_cell.length_b   1.000
_cell.length_c   1.000
_cell.angle_alpha   90.00
_cell.angle_beta   90.00
_cell.angle_gamma   90.00
#
_symmetry.space_group_name_H-M   'P 1'
#
loop_
_entity.id
_entity.type
_entity.pdbx_description
1 polymer ?
#
loop_
_entity_poly.entity_id
_entity_poly.type
_entity_poly.pdbx_seq_one_letter_code
_entity_poly.pdbx_strand_id
1 'polypeptide(L)'
;MIDNNLNINLDSVTFKGLSSSRARMLSLVASLGLFFAFNGSLLVMANHADNAGLVPGEIFLLATSVLLFEYIGRGKTSILLVARFLVDAMPISVLFRHDKRVLDRGRAELERVLVTMDLSKLDAYAGLNPCISASIADNLRDVACRGELKDWLKDPRRLASAANLMYQLHITEEFVDSC
;
A
#
# COMPACT_ATOMS: atom_id res chain seq x y z
N MET A 1 -38.26 10.95 -8.07
CA MET A 1 -37.09 10.64 -8.93
C MET A 1 -35.91 11.44 -8.42
N ILE A 2 -35.10 10.83 -7.57
CA ILE A 2 -33.82 11.39 -7.14
C ILE A 2 -32.79 10.68 -8.00
N ASP A 3 -32.47 11.25 -9.17
CA ASP A 3 -31.31 10.85 -9.96
C ASP A 3 -30.04 11.34 -9.24
N ASN A 4 -29.67 10.65 -8.16
CA ASN A 4 -28.31 10.73 -7.62
C ASN A 4 -27.78 9.31 -7.60
N ASN A 5 -27.61 8.72 -8.77
CA ASN A 5 -26.85 7.49 -8.88
C ASN A 5 -25.41 7.85 -8.49
N LEU A 6 -25.03 7.55 -7.25
CA LEU A 6 -23.70 7.75 -6.73
C LEU A 6 -22.78 6.92 -7.63
N ASN A 7 -22.14 7.60 -8.58
CA ASN A 7 -21.21 6.99 -9.54
C ASN A 7 -19.94 6.60 -8.79
N ILE A 8 -20.05 5.58 -7.94
CA ILE A 8 -19.01 5.03 -7.10
C ILE A 8 -18.29 3.97 -7.91
N ASN A 9 -16.97 4.10 -8.01
CA ASN A 9 -16.16 3.01 -8.53
C ASN A 9 -16.04 1.91 -7.47
N LEU A 10 -16.94 0.93 -7.50
CA LEU A 10 -16.97 -0.18 -6.53
C LEU A 10 -15.67 -0.95 -6.48
N ASP A 11 -15.02 -1.17 -7.62
CA ASP A 11 -13.74 -1.87 -7.69
C ASP A 11 -12.66 -1.15 -6.85
N SER A 12 -12.73 0.18 -6.77
CA SER A 12 -11.81 1.00 -5.97
C SER A 12 -12.18 1.02 -4.49
N VAL A 13 -13.47 1.13 -4.15
CA VAL A 13 -13.98 1.16 -2.76
C VAL A 13 -13.85 -0.21 -2.08
N THR A 14 -14.02 -1.30 -2.81
CA THR A 14 -13.84 -2.67 -2.30
C THR A 14 -12.37 -3.13 -2.30
N PHE A 15 -11.45 -2.24 -2.67
CA PHE A 15 -10.01 -2.52 -2.80
C PHE A 15 -9.71 -3.75 -3.66
N LYS A 16 -10.43 -3.91 -4.78
CA LYS A 16 -10.23 -5.02 -5.70
C LYS A 16 -8.80 -5.00 -6.24
N GLY A 17 -8.16 -6.16 -6.23
CA GLY A 17 -6.75 -6.30 -6.60
C GLY A 17 -5.77 -6.17 -5.44
N LEU A 18 -6.23 -5.99 -4.19
CA LEU A 18 -5.36 -6.14 -3.02
C LEU A 18 -4.79 -7.56 -2.99
N SER A 19 -3.49 -7.69 -2.69
CA SER A 19 -2.88 -9.00 -2.60
C SER A 19 -3.48 -9.84 -1.47
N SER A 20 -3.73 -11.11 -1.77
CA SER A 20 -4.22 -12.07 -0.78
C SER A 20 -3.13 -12.40 0.25
N SER A 21 -3.54 -12.88 1.43
CA SER A 21 -2.60 -13.37 2.45
C SER A 21 -1.62 -14.42 1.89
N ARG A 22 -2.11 -15.32 1.02
CA ARG A 22 -1.29 -16.32 0.33
C ARG A 22 -0.27 -15.68 -0.63
N ALA A 23 -0.67 -14.67 -1.41
CA ALA A 23 0.23 -13.96 -2.30
C ALA A 23 1.34 -13.23 -1.54
N ARG A 24 1.00 -12.60 -0.40
CA ARG A 24 1.98 -11.97 0.51
C ARG A 24 2.98 -12.98 1.05
N MET A 25 2.50 -14.12 1.55
CA MET A 25 3.36 -15.19 2.04
C MET A 25 4.29 -15.73 0.95
N LEU A 26 3.78 -15.98 -0.25
CA LEU A 26 4.58 -16.43 -1.38
C LEU A 26 5.67 -15.41 -1.74
N SER A 27 5.32 -14.13 -1.81
CA SER A 27 6.27 -13.06 -2.11
C SER A 27 7.35 -12.90 -1.04
N LEU A 28 7.01 -13.13 0.24
CA LEU A 28 7.96 -13.12 1.34
C LEU A 28 8.94 -14.29 1.21
N VAL A 29 8.43 -15.51 1.00
CA VAL A 29 9.27 -16.71 0.82
C VAL A 29 10.18 -16.55 -0.39
N ALA A 30 9.66 -16.05 -1.52
CA ALA A 30 10.46 -15.77 -2.71
C ALA A 30 11.56 -14.73 -2.44
N SER A 31 11.25 -13.66 -1.70
CA SER A 31 12.22 -12.62 -1.35
C SER A 31 13.32 -13.15 -0.42
N LEU A 32 12.95 -13.98 0.57
CA LEU A 32 13.91 -14.66 1.43
C LEU A 32 14.79 -15.62 0.63
N GLY A 33 14.19 -16.42 -0.26
CA GLY A 33 14.93 -17.33 -1.14
C GLY A 33 15.95 -16.60 -2.01
N LEU A 34 15.56 -15.48 -2.63
CA LEU A 34 16.46 -14.64 -3.41
C LEU A 34 17.58 -14.03 -2.55
N PHE A 35 17.25 -13.57 -1.33
CA PHE A 35 18.25 -13.05 -0.40
C PHE A 35 19.30 -14.11 -0.04
N PHE A 36 18.87 -15.32 0.34
CA PHE A 36 19.80 -16.40 0.67
C PHE A 36 20.59 -16.87 -0.55
N ALA A 37 19.96 -16.97 -1.71
CA ALA A 37 20.65 -17.34 -2.95
C ALA A 37 21.73 -16.31 -3.33
N PHE A 38 21.42 -15.01 -3.23
CA PHE A 38 22.36 -13.94 -3.53
C PHE A 38 23.53 -13.90 -2.53
N ASN A 39 23.26 -14.01 -1.23
CA ASN A 39 24.33 -14.04 -0.23
C ASN A 39 25.16 -15.33 -0.32
N GLY A 40 24.52 -16.47 -0.57
CA GLY A 40 25.20 -17.75 -0.76
C GLY A 40 26.11 -17.73 -1.99
N SER A 41 25.65 -17.21 -3.12
CA SER A 41 26.48 -17.07 -4.32
C SER A 41 27.64 -16.11 -4.11
N LEU A 42 27.42 -14.98 -3.43
CA LEU A 42 28.46 -14.03 -3.09
C LEU A 42 29.53 -14.66 -2.20
N LEU A 43 29.13 -15.46 -1.21
CA LEU A 43 30.03 -16.16 -0.30
C LEU A 43 30.84 -17.25 -1.01
N VAL A 44 30.21 -18.02 -1.90
CA VAL A 44 30.91 -19.01 -2.74
C VAL A 44 31.90 -18.34 -3.68
N MET A 45 31.53 -17.22 -4.31
CA MET A 45 32.43 -16.44 -5.16
C MET A 45 33.61 -15.86 -4.37
N ALA A 46 33.35 -15.30 -3.19
CA ALA A 46 34.39 -14.77 -2.31
C ALA A 46 35.39 -15.86 -1.91
N ASN A 47 34.88 -17.03 -1.50
CA ASN A 47 35.72 -18.17 -1.15
C ASN A 47 36.51 -18.69 -2.36
N HIS A 48 35.92 -18.75 -3.55
CA HIS A 48 36.64 -19.15 -4.76
C HIS A 48 37.73 -18.14 -5.14
N ALA A 49 37.44 -16.84 -5.01
CA ALA A 49 38.39 -15.79 -5.33
C ALA A 49 39.57 -15.76 -4.34
N ASP A 50 39.30 -16.03 -3.06
CA ASP A 50 40.32 -16.18 -2.01
C ASP A 50 41.19 -17.43 -2.27
N ASN A 51 40.57 -18.58 -2.52
CA ASN A 51 41.29 -19.83 -2.84
C ASN A 51 42.13 -19.73 -4.11
N ALA A 52 41.71 -18.91 -5.09
CA ALA A 52 42.45 -18.67 -6.31
C ALA A 52 43.54 -17.59 -6.16
N GLY A 53 43.68 -16.98 -4.97
CA GLY A 53 44.62 -15.89 -4.72
C GLY A 53 44.32 -14.61 -5.53
N LEU A 54 43.09 -14.47 -6.04
CA LEU A 54 42.69 -13.41 -6.97
C LEU A 54 42.39 -12.08 -6.26
N VAL A 55 42.21 -12.09 -4.93
CA VAL A 55 41.90 -10.89 -4.15
C VAL A 55 43.02 -10.64 -3.14
N PRO A 56 44.18 -10.12 -3.56
CA PRO A 56 45.16 -9.61 -2.62
C PRO A 56 44.56 -8.50 -1.76
N GLY A 57 44.96 -8.44 -0.48
CA GLY A 57 44.44 -7.46 0.49
C GLY A 57 44.58 -5.99 0.06
N GLU A 58 45.49 -5.71 -0.86
CA GLU A 58 45.67 -4.39 -1.50
C GLU A 58 44.44 -3.97 -2.34
N ILE A 59 43.80 -4.90 -3.05
CA ILE A 59 42.57 -4.62 -3.82
C ILE A 59 41.41 -4.32 -2.87
N PHE A 60 41.33 -5.01 -1.73
CA PHE A 60 40.33 -4.75 -0.71
C PHE A 60 40.50 -3.36 -0.09
N LEU A 61 41.75 -2.97 0.23
CA LEU A 61 42.10 -1.64 0.71
C LEU A 61 41.79 -0.54 -0.31
N LEU A 62 42.10 -0.78 -1.60
CA LEU A 62 41.77 0.15 -2.68
C LEU A 62 40.25 0.33 -2.80
N ALA A 63 39.49 -0.77 -2.83
CA ALA A 63 38.04 -0.75 -2.95
C ALA A 63 37.36 -0.04 -1.76
N THR A 64 37.80 -0.32 -0.53
CA THR A 64 37.31 0.38 0.68
C THR A 64 37.68 1.86 0.68
N SER A 65 38.88 2.21 0.22
CA SER A 65 39.31 3.62 0.09
C SER A 65 38.44 4.38 -0.92
N VAL A 66 38.14 3.78 -2.08
CA VAL A 66 37.25 4.39 -3.10
C VAL A 66 35.85 4.61 -2.55
N LEU A 67 35.30 3.65 -1.81
CA LEU A 67 33.98 3.78 -1.16
C LEU A 67 33.96 4.86 -0.07
N LEU A 68 35.04 5.01 0.69
CA LEU A 68 35.21 6.08 1.68
C LEU A 68 35.26 7.45 1.01
N PHE A 69 36.05 7.61 -0.05
CA PHE A 69 36.09 8.86 -0.83
C PHE A 69 34.73 9.20 -1.44
N GLU A 70 34.03 8.21 -1.97
CA GLU A 70 32.68 8.39 -2.49
C GLU A 70 31.72 8.88 -1.40
N TYR A 71 31.76 8.25 -0.21
CA TYR A 71 30.92 8.64 0.91
C TYR A 71 31.22 10.06 1.40
N ILE A 72 32.49 10.45 1.50
CA ILE A 72 32.89 11.81 1.90
C ILE A 72 32.40 12.84 0.87
N GLY A 73 32.52 12.54 -0.42
CA GLY A 73 32.13 13.47 -1.48
C GLY A 73 30.62 13.59 -1.70
N ARG A 74 29.85 12.51 -1.53
CA ARG A 74 28.42 12.44 -1.88
C ARG A 74 27.48 12.20 -0.68
N GLY A 75 28.01 11.90 0.50
CA GLY A 75 27.26 11.53 1.70
C GLY A 75 26.55 10.16 1.61
N LYS A 76 26.80 9.39 0.54
CA LYS A 76 26.18 8.08 0.25
C LYS A 76 27.16 7.21 -0.52
N THR A 77 27.14 5.90 -0.28
CA THR A 77 27.95 4.92 -1.02
C THR A 77 27.16 4.34 -2.19
N SER A 78 27.85 3.98 -3.28
CA SER A 78 27.27 3.23 -4.40
C SER A 78 26.69 1.89 -3.97
N ILE A 79 27.27 1.25 -2.95
CA ILE A 79 26.74 0.02 -2.34
C ILE A 79 25.33 0.25 -1.79
N LEU A 80 25.08 1.37 -1.13
CA LEU A 80 23.74 1.69 -0.63
C LEU A 80 22.74 1.85 -1.78
N LEU A 81 23.16 2.41 -2.90
CA LEU A 81 22.31 2.59 -4.07
C LEU A 81 21.97 1.25 -4.73
N VAL A 82 22.95 0.36 -4.86
CA VAL A 82 22.75 -1.02 -5.34
C VAL A 82 21.86 -1.81 -4.38
N ALA A 83 22.06 -1.69 -3.07
CA ALA A 83 21.23 -2.33 -2.06
C ALA A 83 19.77 -1.85 -2.14
N ARG A 84 19.54 -0.54 -2.31
CA ARG A 84 18.20 0.01 -2.53
C ARG A 84 17.57 -0.53 -3.80
N PHE A 85 18.32 -0.55 -4.91
CA PHE A 85 17.83 -1.10 -6.17
C PHE A 85 17.43 -2.57 -6.04
N LEU A 86 18.25 -3.38 -5.36
CA LEU A 86 17.95 -4.79 -5.07
C LEU A 86 16.69 -4.94 -4.21
N VAL A 87 16.59 -4.17 -3.12
CA VAL A 87 15.40 -4.16 -2.26
C VAL A 87 14.16 -3.74 -3.03
N ASP A 88 14.28 -2.73 -3.89
CA ASP A 88 13.20 -2.26 -4.73
C ASP A 88 12.77 -3.31 -5.76
N ALA A 89 13.68 -4.15 -6.24
CA ALA A 89 13.38 -5.23 -7.16
C ALA A 89 12.81 -6.49 -6.45
N MET A 90 12.86 -6.58 -5.11
CA MET A 90 12.37 -7.75 -4.40
C MET A 90 10.86 -7.97 -4.61
N PRO A 91 10.41 -9.22 -4.78
CA PRO A 91 8.99 -9.54 -4.97
C PRO A 91 8.06 -8.94 -3.90
N ILE A 92 8.49 -8.96 -2.63
CA ILE A 92 7.72 -8.39 -1.51
C ILE A 92 7.57 -6.86 -1.64
N SER A 93 8.63 -6.16 -2.04
CA SER A 93 8.61 -4.70 -2.22
C SER A 93 7.74 -4.30 -3.40
N VAL A 94 7.79 -5.06 -4.50
CA VAL A 94 6.90 -4.87 -5.65
C VAL A 94 5.45 -5.06 -5.24
N LEU A 95 5.14 -6.12 -4.50
CA LEU A 95 3.79 -6.40 -4.01
C LEU A 95 3.26 -5.30 -3.08
N PHE A 96 4.08 -4.82 -2.14
CA PHE A 96 3.68 -3.73 -1.25
C PHE A 96 3.43 -2.41 -1.99
N ARG A 97 4.24 -2.08 -3.00
CA ARG A 97 3.97 -0.89 -3.83
C ARG A 97 2.67 -1.04 -4.63
N HIS A 98 2.38 -2.24 -5.14
CA HIS A 98 1.12 -2.51 -5.81
C HIS A 98 -0.07 -2.32 -4.85
N ASP A 99 -0.05 -2.99 -3.70
CA ASP A 99 -1.10 -2.88 -2.68
C ASP A 99 -1.30 -1.44 -2.21
N LYS A 100 -0.20 -0.70 -2.02
CA LYS A 100 -0.26 0.73 -1.67
C LYS A 100 -0.99 1.54 -2.72
N ARG A 101 -0.74 1.33 -4.02
CA ARG A 101 -1.45 2.04 -5.09
C ARG A 101 -2.94 1.71 -5.11
N VAL A 102 -3.32 0.46 -4.84
CA VAL A 102 -4.73 0.05 -4.74
C VAL A 102 -5.41 0.77 -3.55
N LEU A 103 -4.76 0.81 -2.39
CA LEU A 103 -5.27 1.52 -1.21
C LEU A 103 -5.36 3.03 -1.44
N ASP A 104 -4.34 3.64 -2.05
CA ASP A 104 -4.31 5.08 -2.33
C ASP A 104 -5.43 5.46 -3.33
N ARG A 105 -5.70 4.60 -4.33
CA ARG A 105 -6.84 4.78 -5.25
C ARG A 105 -8.18 4.67 -4.52
N GLY A 106 -8.36 3.64 -3.69
CA GLY A 106 -9.59 3.48 -2.90
C GLY A 106 -9.80 4.65 -1.93
N ARG A 107 -8.74 5.16 -1.31
CA ARG A 107 -8.80 6.35 -0.44
C ARG A 107 -9.24 7.60 -1.23
N ALA A 108 -8.64 7.85 -2.39
CA ALA A 108 -9.00 9.00 -3.21
C ALA A 108 -10.45 8.94 -3.69
N GLU A 109 -10.93 7.75 -4.05
CA GLU A 109 -12.31 7.54 -4.45
C GLU A 109 -13.28 7.73 -3.28
N LEU A 110 -12.95 7.21 -2.10
CA LEU A 110 -13.73 7.42 -0.88
C LEU A 110 -13.80 8.90 -0.51
N GLU A 111 -12.66 9.61 -0.55
CA GLU A 111 -12.62 11.05 -0.29
C GLU A 111 -13.52 11.82 -1.27
N ARG A 112 -13.45 11.49 -2.57
CA ARG A 112 -14.31 12.09 -3.60
C ARG A 112 -15.79 11.87 -3.30
N VAL A 113 -16.17 10.61 -3.08
CA VAL A 113 -17.57 10.22 -2.85
C VAL A 113 -18.12 10.89 -1.59
N LEU A 114 -17.38 10.86 -0.49
CA LEU A 114 -17.79 11.41 0.80
C LEU A 114 -17.96 12.93 0.79
N VAL A 115 -17.20 13.65 -0.04
CA VAL A 115 -17.37 15.10 -0.22
C VAL A 115 -18.58 15.43 -1.10
N THR A 116 -18.89 14.58 -2.08
CA THR A 116 -20.03 14.81 -2.99
C THR A 116 -21.38 14.34 -2.46
N MET A 117 -21.35 13.41 -1.52
CA MET A 117 -22.55 12.79 -0.99
C MET A 117 -23.21 13.69 0.04
N ASP A 118 -24.54 13.81 -0.08
CA ASP A 118 -25.33 14.46 0.95
C ASP A 118 -25.46 13.51 2.16
N LEU A 119 -24.59 13.72 3.14
CA LEU A 119 -24.55 12.90 4.34
C LEU A 119 -25.85 12.96 5.15
N SER A 120 -26.75 13.93 4.92
CA SER A 120 -28.08 13.98 5.56
C SER A 120 -28.98 12.81 5.15
N LYS A 121 -28.73 12.19 3.99
CA LYS A 121 -29.49 11.04 3.49
C LYS A 121 -29.10 9.72 4.14
N LEU A 122 -27.95 9.65 4.83
CA LEU A 122 -27.52 8.45 5.56
C LEU A 122 -28.54 7.98 6.59
N ASP A 123 -29.21 8.92 7.25
CA ASP A 123 -30.20 8.62 8.29
C ASP A 123 -31.43 7.91 7.69
N ALA A 124 -31.82 8.29 6.47
CA ALA A 124 -32.90 7.62 5.73
C ALA A 124 -32.49 6.21 5.28
N TYR A 125 -31.26 6.03 4.80
CA TYR A 125 -30.76 4.71 4.40
C TYR A 125 -30.52 3.78 5.60
N ALA A 126 -30.15 4.31 6.76
CA ALA A 126 -30.00 3.52 7.99
C ALA A 126 -31.33 2.90 8.44
N GLY A 127 -32.47 3.54 8.13
CA GLY A 127 -33.80 2.96 8.34
C GLY A 127 -34.13 1.77 7.42
N LEU A 128 -33.47 1.67 6.26
CA LEU A 128 -33.66 0.60 5.27
C LEU A 128 -32.66 -0.54 5.44
N ASN A 129 -31.41 -0.22 5.78
CA ASN A 129 -30.33 -1.17 5.95
C ASN A 129 -29.71 -1.05 7.36
N PRO A 130 -29.98 -1.99 8.27
CA PRO A 130 -29.46 -1.95 9.65
C PRO A 130 -27.94 -2.16 9.73
N CYS A 131 -27.29 -2.58 8.65
CA CYS A 131 -25.83 -2.69 8.58
C CYS A 131 -25.15 -1.32 8.44
N ILE A 132 -25.90 -0.25 8.15
CA ILE A 132 -25.41 1.12 8.14
C ILE A 132 -25.33 1.60 9.59
N SER A 133 -24.12 1.63 10.14
CA SER A 133 -23.89 2.08 11.51
C SER A 133 -24.00 3.60 11.62
N ALA A 134 -25.03 4.08 12.32
CA ALA A 134 -25.24 5.50 12.59
C ALA A 134 -24.02 6.17 13.25
N SER A 135 -23.33 5.48 14.17
CA SER A 135 -22.15 6.03 14.83
C SER A 135 -20.96 6.26 13.88
N ILE A 136 -20.82 5.44 12.84
CA ILE A 136 -19.78 5.63 11.82
C ILE A 136 -20.18 6.78 10.89
N ALA A 137 -21.46 6.86 10.52
CA ALA A 137 -22.01 7.95 9.71
C ALA A 137 -21.87 9.31 10.39
N ASP A 138 -22.20 9.41 11.67
CA ASP A 138 -22.09 10.63 12.48
C ASP A 138 -20.64 11.09 12.61
N ASN A 139 -19.73 10.17 12.97
CA ASN A 139 -18.31 10.47 13.04
C ASN A 139 -17.75 10.94 11.69
N LEU A 140 -18.23 10.37 10.60
CA LEU A 140 -17.79 10.73 9.26
C LEU A 140 -18.33 12.11 8.84
N ARG A 141 -19.57 12.45 9.23
CA ARG A 141 -20.15 13.79 9.08
C ARG A 141 -19.36 14.83 9.87
N ASP A 142 -19.03 14.55 11.12
CA ASP A 142 -18.23 15.43 11.98
C ASP A 142 -16.84 15.69 11.39
N VAL A 143 -16.17 14.64 10.92
CA VAL A 143 -14.83 14.74 10.32
C VAL A 143 -14.87 15.47 8.97
N ALA A 144 -15.91 15.25 8.17
CA ALA A 144 -16.13 15.96 6.91
C ALA A 144 -16.33 17.47 7.17
N CYS A 145 -17.14 17.84 8.16
CA CYS A 145 -17.36 19.23 8.56
C CYS A 145 -16.08 19.92 9.03
N ARG A 146 -15.14 19.18 9.64
CA ARG A 146 -13.84 19.69 10.08
C ARG A 146 -12.79 19.76 8.97
N GLY A 147 -13.07 19.20 7.79
CA GLY A 147 -12.10 19.13 6.69
C GLY A 147 -10.94 18.15 6.92
N GLU A 148 -11.06 17.26 7.91
CA GLU A 148 -9.99 16.33 8.33
C GLU A 148 -10.10 14.94 7.67
N LEU A 149 -10.95 14.80 6.66
CA LEU A 149 -11.31 13.51 6.06
C LEU A 149 -10.08 12.75 5.52
N LYS A 150 -9.16 13.48 4.88
CA LYS A 150 -7.93 12.92 4.33
C LYS A 150 -7.01 12.33 5.39
N ASP A 151 -6.91 12.99 6.54
CA ASP A 151 -6.10 12.52 7.66
C ASP A 151 -6.79 11.39 8.42
N TRP A 152 -8.11 11.45 8.53
CA TRP A 152 -8.90 10.40 9.14
C TRP A 152 -8.84 9.08 8.35
N LEU A 153 -8.87 9.14 7.01
CA LEU A 153 -8.72 7.98 6.12
C LEU A 153 -7.29 7.42 6.07
N LYS A 154 -6.31 8.02 6.76
CA LYS A 154 -4.96 7.44 6.90
C LYS A 154 -4.96 6.18 7.76
N ASP A 155 -5.85 6.12 8.75
CA ASP A 155 -5.98 4.95 9.62
C ASP A 155 -6.64 3.79 8.84
N PRO A 156 -5.98 2.62 8.70
CA PRO A 156 -6.52 1.47 7.98
C PRO A 156 -7.88 0.99 8.50
N ARG A 157 -8.14 1.10 9.81
CA ARG A 157 -9.42 0.67 10.39
C ARG A 157 -10.56 1.59 9.97
N ARG A 158 -10.30 2.90 10.00
CA ARG A 158 -11.27 3.93 9.60
C ARG A 158 -11.54 3.89 8.10
N LEU A 159 -10.49 3.66 7.30
CA LEU A 159 -10.60 3.42 5.87
C LEU A 159 -11.48 2.21 5.54
N ALA A 160 -11.31 1.09 6.24
CA ALA A 160 -12.14 -0.10 6.06
C ALA A 160 -13.60 0.14 6.48
N SER A 161 -13.83 0.85 7.60
CA SER A 161 -15.17 1.23 8.05
C SER A 161 -15.89 2.12 7.04
N ALA A 162 -15.20 3.12 6.48
CA ALA A 162 -15.76 4.00 5.45
C ALA A 162 -16.05 3.26 4.14
N ALA A 163 -15.14 2.37 3.71
CA ALA A 163 -15.37 1.52 2.56
C ALA A 163 -16.60 0.63 2.72
N ASN A 164 -16.76 0.01 3.89
CA ASN A 164 -17.93 -0.81 4.20
C ASN A 164 -19.22 0.02 4.21
N LEU A 165 -19.19 1.22 4.80
CA LEU A 165 -20.34 2.14 4.79
C LEU A 165 -20.77 2.49 3.36
N MET A 166 -19.81 2.84 2.49
CA MET A 166 -20.11 3.17 1.09
C MET A 166 -20.65 1.98 0.31
N TYR A 167 -20.14 0.77 0.56
CA TYR A 167 -20.66 -0.45 -0.04
C TYR A 167 -22.11 -0.73 0.39
N GLN A 168 -22.42 -0.59 1.68
CA GLN A 168 -23.78 -0.78 2.19
C GLN A 168 -24.76 0.26 1.64
N LEU A 169 -24.33 1.51 1.50
CA LEU A 169 -25.14 2.54 0.85
C LEU A 169 -25.44 2.20 -0.60
N HIS A 170 -24.42 1.81 -1.37
CA HIS A 170 -24.59 1.43 -2.76
C HIS A 170 -25.61 0.30 -2.94
N ILE A 171 -25.53 -0.76 -2.13
CA ILE A 171 -26.52 -1.85 -2.17
C ILE A 171 -27.93 -1.34 -1.85
N THR A 172 -28.04 -0.44 -0.87
CA THR A 172 -29.34 0.10 -0.45
C THR A 172 -29.95 0.97 -1.55
N GLU A 173 -29.13 1.77 -2.25
CA GLU A 173 -29.57 2.54 -3.41
C GLU A 173 -30.00 1.65 -4.57
N GLU A 174 -29.20 0.63 -4.91
CA GLU A 174 -29.53 -0.33 -5.96
C GLU A 174 -30.85 -1.06 -5.65
N PHE A 175 -31.10 -1.40 -4.38
CA PHE A 175 -32.35 -2.01 -3.94
C PHE A 175 -33.55 -1.06 -4.10
N VAL A 176 -33.39 0.22 -3.71
CA VAL A 176 -34.45 1.23 -3.83
C VAL A 176 -34.76 1.54 -5.29
N ASP A 177 -33.74 1.62 -6.16
CA ASP A 177 -33.91 1.88 -7.59
C ASP A 177 -34.54 0.69 -8.35
N SER A 178 -34.44 -0.52 -7.79
CA SER A 178 -35.00 -1.75 -8.37
C SER A 178 -36.46 -2.01 -7.97
N CYS A 179 -37.03 -1.19 -7.07
CA CYS A 179 -38.38 -1.33 -6.54
C CYS A 179 -39.33 -0.28 -7.12
#